data_AF-A0A7X7E4P3-F1
#
_entry.id   AF-A0A7X7E4P3-F1
#
_cell.length_a   1.000
_cell.length_b   1.000
_cell.length_c   1.000
_cell.angle_alpha   90.00
_cell.angle_beta   90.00
_cell.angle_gamma   90.00
#
_symmetry.space_group_name_H-M   'P 1'
#
loop_
_entity.id
_entity.type
_entity.pdbx_description
1 polymer ?
#
loop_
_entity_poly.entity_id
_entity_poly.type
_entity_poly.pdbx_seq_one_letter_code
_entity_poly.pdbx_strand_id
1 'polypeptide(L)' 'MVNIFNYIDYREFLEDFYHEQKARNKAFSFQFFANKAGFKSKSFIKLVIDGKKNLTEESMEKLNNVLKLSEKSFSILRI' A
#
# COMPACT_ATOMS: atom_id res chain seq x y z
N MET A 1 4.15 -14.09 -15.12
CA MET A 1 3.90 -12.70 -14.69
C MET A 1 2.84 -12.73 -13.62
N VAL A 2 3.25 -12.73 -12.34
CA VAL A 2 2.31 -12.78 -11.22
C VAL A 2 2.05 -11.34 -10.79
N ASN A 3 0.82 -10.91 -11.04
CA ASN A 3 0.31 -9.60 -10.73
C ASN A 3 0.28 -9.43 -9.20
N ILE A 4 0.77 -8.30 -8.69
CA ILE A 4 0.80 -7.97 -7.25
C ILE A 4 -0.63 -7.90 -6.66
N PHE A 5 -1.65 -8.03 -7.52
CA PHE A 5 -3.08 -7.92 -7.26
C PHE A 5 -3.84 -9.26 -7.25
N ASN A 6 -3.14 -10.39 -7.33
CA ASN A 6 -3.76 -11.71 -7.11
C ASN A 6 -3.83 -12.11 -5.62
N TYR A 7 -3.29 -11.29 -4.71
CA TYR A 7 -3.33 -11.58 -3.29
C TYR A 7 -4.59 -11.00 -2.66
N ILE A 8 -5.29 -11.89 -1.99
CA ILE A 8 -6.56 -11.70 -1.28
C ILE A 8 -6.49 -10.57 -0.24
N ASP A 9 -5.30 -10.07 0.15
CA ASP A 9 -5.17 -9.01 1.15
C ASP A 9 -4.11 -7.92 0.85
N TYR A 10 -4.35 -7.11 -0.19
CA TYR A 10 -3.64 -5.81 -0.32
C TYR A 10 -3.85 -4.88 0.89
N ARG A 11 -4.89 -5.13 1.70
CA ARG A 11 -5.23 -4.38 2.90
C ARG A 11 -4.23 -4.64 4.01
N GLU A 12 -3.94 -5.91 4.28
CA GLU A 12 -2.92 -6.32 5.25
C GLU A 12 -1.56 -5.75 4.87
N PHE A 13 -1.20 -5.82 3.58
CA PHE A 13 0.05 -5.22 3.10
C PHE A 13 0.12 -3.70 3.38
N LEU A 14 -0.96 -2.95 3.11
CA LEU A 14 -0.98 -1.50 3.34
C LEU A 14 -0.96 -1.16 4.83
N GLU A 15 -1.59 -1.99 5.67
CA GLU A 15 -1.57 -1.87 7.13
C GLU A 15 -0.17 -2.11 7.68
N ASP A 16 0.45 -3.24 7.35
CA ASP A 16 1.82 -3.58 7.77
C ASP A 16 2.82 -2.51 7.32
N PHE A 17 2.75 -2.09 6.05
CA PHE A 17 3.60 -1.03 5.54
C PHE A 17 3.43 0.28 6.31
N TYR A 18 2.19 0.65 6.63
CA TYR A 18 1.93 1.83 7.45
C TYR A 18 2.53 1.70 8.84
N HIS A 19 2.38 0.55 9.50
CA HIS A 19 2.93 0.30 10.83
C HIS A 19 4.46 0.35 10.84
N GLU A 20 5.12 -0.28 9.87
CA GLU A 20 6.58 -0.20 9.73
C GLU A 20 7.06 1.24 9.55
N GLN A 21 6.42 2.00 8.65
CA GLN A 21 6.79 3.38 8.39
C GLN A 21 6.51 4.30 9.58
N LYS A 22 5.42 4.03 10.32
CA LYS A 22 5.07 4.75 11.55
C LYS A 22 6.06 4.47 12.68
N ALA A 23 6.54 3.23 12.78
CA ALA A 23 7.57 2.86 13.75
C ALA A 23 8.89 3.57 13.45
N ARG A 24 9.27 3.69 12.17
CA ARG A 24 10.46 4.44 11.72
C ARG A 24 10.30 5.95 11.88
N ASN A 25 9.12 6.48 11.60
CA ASN A 25 8.81 7.90 11.68
C ASN A 25 7.43 8.13 12.29
N LYS A 26 7.39 8.61 13.54
CA LYS A 26 6.14 8.91 14.25
C LYS A 26 5.28 10.00 13.57
N ALA A 27 5.85 10.85 12.73
CA ALA A 27 5.11 11.84 11.95
C ALA A 27 4.46 11.25 10.68
N PHE A 28 4.77 10.00 10.32
CA PHE A 28 4.13 9.32 9.20
C PHE A 28 2.63 9.16 9.46
N SER A 29 1.81 9.55 8.50
CA SER A 29 0.35 9.53 8.58
C SER A 29 -0.25 9.02 7.29
N PHE A 30 -1.48 8.48 7.36
CA PHE A 30 -2.21 8.06 6.17
C PHE A 30 -2.35 9.19 5.15
N GLN A 31 -2.54 10.42 5.61
CA GLN A 31 -2.57 11.61 4.75
C GLN A 31 -1.24 11.83 4.02
N PHE A 32 -0.12 11.76 4.74
CA PHE A 32 1.20 11.90 4.12
C PHE A 32 1.44 10.80 3.09
N PHE A 33 1.06 9.57 3.42
CA PHE A 33 1.20 8.44 2.50
C PHE A 33 0.32 8.58 1.26
N ALA A 34 -0.95 8.97 1.43
CA ALA A 34 -1.88 9.22 0.33
C ALA A 34 -1.40 10.35 -0.59
N ASN A 35 -0.95 11.46 -0.02
CA ASN A 35 -0.39 12.59 -0.77
C ASN A 35 0.87 12.17 -1.54
N LYS A 36 1.77 11.41 -0.89
CA LYS A 36 2.98 10.91 -1.53
C LYS A 36 2.62 10.02 -2.71
N ALA A 37 1.65 9.13 -2.54
CA ALA A 37 1.08 8.26 -3.58
C ALA A 37 0.25 8.98 -4.65
N GLY A 38 0.10 10.31 -4.59
CA GLY A 38 -0.64 11.07 -5.60
C GLY A 38 -2.16 10.88 -5.53
N PHE A 39 -2.68 10.42 -4.39
CA PHE A 39 -4.13 10.35 -4.18
C PHE A 39 -4.71 11.72 -3.85
N LYS A 40 -5.83 12.04 -4.49
CA LYS A 40 -6.60 13.26 -4.19
C LYS A 40 -7.20 13.26 -2.79
N SER A 41 -7.56 12.08 -2.27
CA SER A 41 -8.15 11.94 -0.95
C SER A 41 -7.12 11.52 0.09
N LYS A 42 -6.94 12.36 1.11
CA LYS A 42 -6.05 12.17 2.25
C LYS A 42 -6.39 10.93 3.10
N SER A 43 -7.64 10.49 3.02
CA SER A 43 -8.14 9.32 3.75
C SER A 43 -8.23 8.07 2.87
N PHE A 44 -7.83 8.14 1.59
CA PHE A 44 -8.00 7.03 0.65
C PHE A 44 -7.37 5.74 1.15
N ILE A 45 -6.10 5.78 1.56
CA ILE A 45 -5.38 4.60 2.06
C ILE A 45 -6.07 3.99 3.28
N LYS A 46 -6.51 4.83 4.23
CA LYS A 46 -7.23 4.35 5.41
C LYS A 46 -8.54 3.67 5.03
N LEU A 47 -9.30 4.26 4.10
CA LEU A 47 -10.55 3.66 3.62
C LEU A 47 -10.33 2.33 2.90
N VAL A 48 -9.18 2.15 2.25
CA VAL A 48 -8.80 0.91 1.58
C VAL A 48 -8.49 -0.17 2.62
N ILE A 49 -7.69 0.16 3.64
CA ILE A 49 -7.39 -0.74 4.78
C ILE A 49 -8.68 -1.10 5.53
N ASP A 50 -9.52 -0.12 5.85
CA ASP A 50 -10.83 -0.31 6.51
C ASP A 50 -11.84 -1.09 5.64
N GLY A 51 -11.50 -1.44 4.39
CA GLY A 51 -12.38 -2.15 3.45
C GLY A 51 -13.54 -1.33 2.89
N LYS A 52 -13.59 -0.03 3.15
CA LYS A 52 -14.61 0.92 2.66
C LYS A 52 -14.39 1.34 1.21
N LYS A 53 -13.16 1.17 0.70
CA LYS A 53 -12.79 1.41 -0.71
C LYS A 53 -11.95 0.24 -1.22
N ASN A 54 -12.09 -0.05 -2.51
CA ASN A 54 -11.21 -0.98 -3.21
C ASN A 54 -10.19 -0.20 -4.02
N LEU A 55 -9.02 -0.80 -4.21
CA LEU A 55 -8.05 -0.29 -5.17
C LEU A 55 -8.54 -0.56 -6.58
N THR A 56 -8.56 0.48 -7.41
CA THR A 56 -8.71 0.36 -8.87
C THR A 56 -7.34 0.19 -9.51
N GLU A 57 -7.25 -0.34 -10.74
CA GLU A 57 -5.97 -0.44 -11.47
C GLU A 57 -5.18 0.88 -11.47
N GLU A 58 -5.84 2.00 -11.72
CA GLU A 58 -5.21 3.34 -11.65
C GLU A 58 -4.65 3.66 -10.25
N SER A 59 -5.37 3.30 -9.19
CA SER A 59 -4.93 3.49 -7.81
C SER A 59 -3.74 2.60 -7.47
N MET A 60 -3.72 1.42 -8.06
CA MET A 60 -2.68 0.43 -7.88
C MET A 60 -1.38 0.83 -8.55
N GLU A 61 -1.43 1.39 -9.77
CA GLU A 61 -0.27 1.95 -10.45
C GLU A 61 0.33 3.13 -9.67
N LYS A 62 -0.52 4.02 -9.13
CA LYS A 62 -0.10 5.13 -8.27
C LYS A 62 0.61 4.65 -7.01
N LEU A 63 0.08 3.61 -6.37
CA LEU A 63 0.72 2.97 -5.23
C LEU A 63 2.07 2.35 -5.62
N ASN A 64 2.13 1.61 -6.72
CA ASN A 64 3.36 0.95 -7.18
C ASN A 64 4.50 1.97 -7.42
N ASN A 65 4.19 3.13 -7.98
CA ASN A 65 5.16 4.19 -8.21
C ASN A 65 5.77 4.79 -6.94
N VAL A 66 5.06 4.71 -5.81
CA VAL A 66 5.49 5.27 -4.51
C VAL A 66 6.03 4.22 -3.57
N LEU A 67 5.50 3.01 -3.70
CA LEU A 67 6.01 1.78 -3.15
C LEU A 67 7.17 1.22 -3.98
N LYS A 68 7.93 2.04 -4.72
CA LYS A 68 9.25 1.71 -5.34
C LYS A 68 10.28 1.06 -4.39
N LEU A 69 9.86 0.67 -3.19
CA LEU A 69 10.39 -0.42 -2.42
C LEU A 69 10.27 -1.74 -3.20
N SER A 70 11.35 -1.97 -3.95
CA SER A 70 11.97 -3.28 -4.10
C SER A 70 11.49 -4.11 -5.28
N GLU A 71 12.37 -4.22 -6.29
CA GLU A 71 12.74 -5.51 -6.89
C GLU A 71 13.24 -6.52 -5.81
N LYS A 72 12.52 -6.67 -4.70
CA LYS A 72 12.54 -7.92 -3.94
C LYS A 72 11.45 -8.72 -4.60
N SER A 73 11.87 -9.48 -5.61
CA SER A 73 11.59 -10.90 -5.67
C SER A 73 11.01 -11.37 -4.34
N PHE A 74 9.68 -11.41 -4.25
CA PHE A 74 8.96 -11.92 -3.09
C PHE A 74 9.05 -13.45 -3.18
N SER A 75 10.28 -13.95 -3.08
CA SER A 75 10.59 -15.33 -2.80
C SER A 75 10.45 -15.47 -1.29
N ILE A 76 9.23 -15.64 -0.84
CA ILE A 76 8.98 -16.18 0.50
C ILE A 76 7.88 -17.22 0.39
N LEU A 77 8.38 -18.45 0.22
CA LEU A 77 7.94 -19.66 0.88
C LEU A 77 6.43 -19.88 0.97
N ARG A 78 5.95 -20.81 0.13
CA ARG A 78 5.32 -22.00 0.69
C ARG A 78 5.39 -23.19 -0.28
N ILE A 79 6.10 -24.22 0.21
CA ILE A 79 5.90 -25.67 0.05
C ILE A 79 5.99 -26.25 -1.36
#